data_AF-A0A5J5VEE6-F1
#
_entry.id   AF-A0A5J5VEE6-F1
#
_cell.length_a   1.000
_cell.length_b   1.000
_cell.length_c   1.000
_cell.angle_alpha   90.00
_cell.angle_beta   90.00
_cell.angle_gamma   90.00
#
_symmetry.space_group_name_H-M   'P 1'
#
loop_
_entity.id
_entity.type
_entity.pdbx_description
1 polymer ?
#
loop_
_entity_poly.entity_id
_entity_poly.type
_entity_poly.pdbx_seq_one_letter_code
_entity_poly.pdbx_strand_id
1 'polypeptide(L)'
;MSSPAANIATAISTPTLDSESPALLQSITSHGGYAFTRMATLAAAGDQRAAEAACEMAWEQLHSGPWHSVLPVWRDAYSMACLHVAKFHLSNGEFRDALRSLDMGIIMGGPLLRKDLDSAIEGVLAAKSRHYHNEVADNDKEGHGEAGSRLLVSPQEFDKSEVLRILPIRSLSSKIVGKRSALSLEAFLCEYFLSGSPVIITDCMAHWPARTRWNDMDYLRRIAGDRTVPVEHLS
;
A
#
# COMPACT_ATOMS: atom_id res chain seq x y z
N MET A 1 21.38 -6.18 34.44
CA MET A 1 21.80 -5.14 33.48
C MET A 1 21.07 -5.43 32.18
N SER A 2 19.96 -4.74 31.95
CA SER A 2 19.07 -4.99 30.80
C SER A 2 19.68 -4.38 29.53
N SER A 3 19.68 -5.16 28.46
CA SER A 3 20.22 -4.77 27.15
C SER A 3 19.35 -3.67 26.51
N PRO A 4 19.93 -2.67 25.80
CA PRO A 4 19.18 -1.55 25.20
C PRO A 4 18.22 -1.99 24.07
N ALA A 5 18.39 -3.19 23.53
CA ALA A 5 17.57 -3.74 22.45
C ALA A 5 16.13 -4.11 22.86
N ALA A 6 15.83 -4.17 24.16
CA ALA A 6 14.53 -4.63 24.64
C ALA A 6 13.39 -3.58 24.53
N ASN A 7 13.69 -2.32 24.18
CA ASN A 7 12.71 -1.22 24.23
C ASN A 7 12.18 -0.75 22.86
N ILE A 8 12.58 -1.37 21.74
CA ILE A 8 12.05 -1.03 20.40
C ILE A 8 10.85 -1.94 20.02
N ALA A 9 10.65 -3.04 20.76
CA ALA A 9 9.54 -3.98 20.55
C ALA A 9 8.20 -3.42 21.07
N THR A 10 7.71 -2.32 20.50
CA THR A 10 6.25 -2.13 20.40
C THR A 10 5.73 -3.22 19.46
N ALA A 11 5.41 -4.37 20.04
CA ALA A 11 4.88 -5.52 19.32
C ALA A 11 3.67 -5.08 18.48
N ILE A 12 3.69 -5.40 17.18
CA ILE A 12 2.53 -5.26 16.31
C ILE A 12 1.38 -6.04 16.97
N SER A 13 0.37 -5.31 17.44
CA SER A 13 -0.83 -5.91 18.02
C SER A 13 -1.69 -6.46 16.89
N THR A 14 -2.04 -7.74 16.98
CA THR A 14 -2.82 -8.44 15.95
C THR A 14 -4.02 -9.15 16.59
N PRO A 15 -4.96 -8.41 17.21
CA PRO A 15 -6.04 -9.00 18.00
C PRO A 15 -6.98 -9.87 17.15
N THR A 16 -7.19 -9.52 15.87
CA THR A 16 -8.03 -10.31 14.97
C THR A 16 -7.34 -11.61 14.60
N LEU A 17 -6.05 -11.56 14.30
CA LEU A 17 -5.24 -12.75 14.06
C LEU A 17 -5.25 -13.65 15.30
N ASP A 18 -5.06 -13.08 16.49
CA ASP A 18 -4.99 -13.85 17.73
C ASP A 18 -6.32 -14.58 18.02
N SER A 19 -7.47 -13.96 17.71
CA SER A 19 -8.79 -14.59 17.88
C SER A 19 -9.14 -15.60 16.78
N GLU A 20 -8.85 -15.26 15.53
CA GLU A 20 -9.29 -16.04 14.36
C GLU A 20 -8.30 -17.14 13.94
N SER A 21 -7.05 -17.10 14.43
CA SER A 21 -6.00 -18.06 14.05
C SER A 21 -6.43 -19.53 14.15
N PRO A 22 -7.07 -20.02 15.22
CA PRO A 22 -7.46 -21.43 15.30
C PRO A 22 -8.45 -21.83 14.20
N ALA A 23 -9.45 -20.99 13.93
CA ALA A 23 -10.46 -21.24 12.91
C ALA A 23 -9.87 -21.17 11.49
N LEU A 24 -9.02 -20.16 11.25
CA LEU A 24 -8.33 -19.99 9.98
C LEU A 24 -7.39 -21.17 9.69
N LEU A 25 -6.55 -21.57 10.64
CA LEU A 25 -5.63 -22.71 10.47
C LEU A 25 -6.39 -24.03 10.27
N GLN A 26 -7.51 -24.22 10.95
CA GLN A 26 -8.38 -25.39 10.72
C GLN A 26 -8.96 -25.39 9.30
N SER A 27 -9.41 -24.23 8.82
CA SER A 27 -9.93 -24.06 7.44
C SER A 27 -8.84 -24.28 6.39
N ILE A 28 -7.63 -23.77 6.60
CA ILE A 28 -6.49 -24.01 5.69
C ILE A 28 -6.17 -25.50 5.63
N THR A 29 -6.17 -26.16 6.79
CA THR A 29 -5.91 -27.59 6.92
C THR A 29 -6.94 -28.44 6.16
N SER A 30 -8.24 -28.09 6.23
CA SER A 30 -9.28 -28.81 5.49
C SER A 30 -9.14 -28.70 3.97
N HIS A 31 -8.43 -27.68 3.48
CA HIS A 31 -8.11 -27.47 2.07
C HIS A 31 -6.69 -27.97 1.70
N GLY A 32 -6.09 -28.83 2.52
CA GLY A 32 -4.80 -29.47 2.23
C GLY A 32 -3.57 -28.68 2.68
N GLY A 33 -3.74 -27.54 3.38
CA GLY A 33 -2.64 -26.67 3.79
C GLY A 33 -1.87 -27.11 5.04
N TYR A 34 -1.74 -28.41 5.31
CA TYR A 34 -1.08 -28.94 6.52
C TYR A 34 0.33 -28.40 6.74
N ALA A 35 1.13 -28.34 5.67
CA ALA A 35 2.50 -27.84 5.74
C ALA A 35 2.52 -26.32 6.03
N PHE A 36 1.58 -25.56 5.47
CA PHE A 36 1.41 -24.13 5.79
C PHE A 36 1.05 -23.96 7.26
N THR A 37 0.06 -24.71 7.77
CA THR A 37 -0.38 -24.64 9.17
C THR A 37 0.78 -24.88 10.14
N ARG A 38 1.64 -25.87 9.82
CA ARG A 38 2.84 -26.14 10.63
C ARG A 38 3.81 -24.96 10.63
N MET A 39 4.10 -24.39 9.45
CA MET A 39 5.01 -23.25 9.34
C MET A 39 4.45 -21.99 10.01
N ALA A 40 3.16 -21.69 9.82
CA ALA A 40 2.47 -20.59 10.49
C ALA A 40 2.49 -20.73 12.02
N THR A 41 2.32 -21.96 12.54
CA THR A 41 2.42 -22.22 13.99
C THR A 41 3.83 -21.97 14.53
N LEU A 42 4.87 -22.39 13.80
CA LEU A 42 6.26 -22.12 14.17
C LEU A 42 6.60 -20.62 14.07
N ALA A 43 6.06 -19.94 13.05
CA ALA A 43 6.19 -18.50 12.88
C ALA A 43 5.58 -17.73 14.06
N ALA A 44 4.39 -18.14 14.52
CA ALA A 44 3.76 -17.59 15.72
C ALA A 44 4.58 -17.85 16.99
N ALA A 45 5.34 -18.94 17.05
CA ALA A 45 6.27 -19.26 18.13
C ALA A 45 7.62 -18.53 18.04
N GLY A 46 7.84 -17.69 17.01
CA GLY A 46 9.04 -16.88 16.85
C GLY A 46 10.08 -17.41 15.86
N ASP A 47 9.74 -18.40 15.02
CA ASP A 47 10.64 -18.87 13.95
C ASP A 47 10.50 -18.02 12.67
N GLN A 48 11.50 -17.16 12.43
CA GLN A 48 11.54 -16.30 11.24
C GLN A 48 11.55 -17.10 9.93
N ARG A 49 12.31 -18.21 9.86
CA ARG A 49 12.40 -19.01 8.64
C ARG A 49 11.07 -19.69 8.34
N ALA A 50 10.34 -20.08 9.38
CA ALA A 50 9.00 -20.61 9.22
C ALA A 50 8.00 -19.54 8.73
N ALA A 51 8.15 -18.27 9.14
CA ALA A 51 7.32 -17.18 8.64
C ALA A 51 7.54 -16.93 7.14
N GLU A 52 8.80 -16.87 6.72
CA GLU A 52 9.19 -16.75 5.31
C GLU A 52 8.67 -17.94 4.49
N ALA A 53 8.86 -19.17 4.98
CA ALA A 53 8.35 -20.37 4.34
C ALA A 53 6.82 -20.37 4.20
N ALA A 54 6.08 -19.98 5.26
CA ALA A 54 4.62 -19.87 5.20
C ALA A 54 4.17 -18.82 4.15
N CYS A 55 4.91 -17.71 4.04
CA CYS A 55 4.63 -16.66 3.06
C CYS A 55 4.78 -17.16 1.62
N GLU A 56 5.89 -17.84 1.31
CA GLU A 56 6.14 -18.43 -0.01
C GLU A 56 5.07 -19.49 -0.36
N MET A 57 4.73 -20.36 0.60
CA MET A 57 3.70 -21.38 0.38
C MET A 57 2.33 -20.76 0.06
N ALA A 58 1.92 -19.73 0.80
CA ALA A 58 0.66 -19.04 0.51
C ALA A 58 0.73 -18.29 -0.83
N TRP A 59 1.86 -17.67 -1.15
CA TRP A 59 2.10 -17.02 -2.44
C TRP A 59 1.93 -17.98 -3.62
N GLU A 60 2.52 -19.18 -3.55
CA GLU A 60 2.36 -20.23 -4.56
C GLU A 60 0.88 -20.60 -4.76
N GLN A 61 0.12 -20.69 -3.68
CA GLN A 61 -1.31 -20.99 -3.75
C GLN A 61 -2.10 -19.87 -4.43
N LEU A 62 -1.76 -18.60 -4.17
CA LEU A 62 -2.36 -17.45 -4.86
C LEU A 62 -2.06 -17.41 -6.37
N HIS A 63 -0.94 -17.99 -6.80
CA HIS A 63 -0.49 -17.99 -8.19
C HIS A 63 -0.67 -19.34 -8.90
N SER A 64 -1.40 -20.27 -8.28
CA SER A 64 -1.67 -21.60 -8.83
C SER A 64 -2.66 -21.61 -10.01
N GLY A 65 -3.33 -20.49 -10.28
CA GLY A 65 -4.31 -20.37 -11.36
C GLY A 65 -4.94 -18.97 -11.46
N PRO A 66 -6.02 -18.81 -12.23
CA PRO A 66 -6.74 -17.54 -12.35
C PRO A 66 -7.19 -17.01 -10.97
N TRP A 67 -7.04 -15.70 -10.74
CA TRP A 67 -7.32 -15.08 -9.43
C TRP A 67 -8.70 -15.40 -8.86
N HIS A 68 -9.73 -15.46 -9.72
CA HIS A 68 -11.11 -15.76 -9.31
C HIS A 68 -11.30 -17.22 -8.84
N SER A 69 -10.37 -18.12 -9.14
CA SER A 69 -10.40 -19.53 -8.75
C SER A 69 -9.62 -19.81 -7.46
N VAL A 70 -8.84 -18.84 -6.97
CA VAL A 70 -8.09 -18.95 -5.72
C VAL A 70 -9.06 -18.99 -4.55
N LEU A 71 -8.95 -20.01 -3.70
CA LEU A 71 -9.80 -20.15 -2.52
C LEU A 71 -9.59 -18.96 -1.56
N PRO A 72 -10.66 -18.34 -1.02
CA PRO A 72 -10.55 -17.20 -0.11
C PRO A 72 -9.63 -17.45 1.08
N VAL A 73 -9.62 -18.69 1.59
CA VAL A 73 -8.79 -19.10 2.73
C VAL A 73 -7.29 -18.88 2.49
N TRP A 74 -6.81 -19.05 1.25
CA TRP A 74 -5.40 -18.83 0.91
C TRP A 74 -5.04 -17.34 0.85
N ARG A 75 -6.01 -16.47 0.60
CA ARG A 75 -5.81 -15.01 0.71
C ARG A 75 -5.66 -14.60 2.17
N ASP A 76 -6.48 -15.15 3.06
CA ASP A 76 -6.35 -14.89 4.50
C ASP A 76 -5.06 -15.52 5.08
N ALA A 77 -4.66 -16.70 4.57
CA ALA A 77 -3.38 -17.33 4.88
C ALA A 77 -2.19 -16.45 4.49
N TYR A 78 -2.24 -15.83 3.30
CA TYR A 78 -1.20 -14.91 2.86
C TYR A 78 -1.13 -13.65 3.73
N SER A 79 -2.27 -13.07 4.12
CA SER A 79 -2.32 -11.96 5.09
C SER A 79 -1.68 -12.32 6.43
N MET A 80 -1.96 -13.52 6.96
CA MET A 80 -1.37 -14.04 8.19
C MET A 80 0.15 -14.15 8.07
N ALA A 81 0.65 -14.77 6.99
CA ALA A 81 2.08 -14.92 6.77
C ALA A 81 2.79 -13.56 6.65
N CYS A 82 2.19 -12.61 5.92
CA CYS A 82 2.71 -11.24 5.81
C CYS A 82 2.83 -10.54 7.17
N LEU A 83 1.83 -10.70 8.06
CA LEU A 83 1.89 -10.17 9.43
C LEU A 83 3.04 -10.79 10.24
N HIS A 84 3.27 -12.10 10.12
CA HIS A 84 4.39 -12.76 10.79
C HIS A 84 5.73 -12.25 10.27
N VAL A 85 5.94 -12.22 8.95
CA VAL A 85 7.18 -11.71 8.34
C VAL A 85 7.44 -10.25 8.75
N ALA A 86 6.40 -9.40 8.73
CA ALA A 86 6.52 -8.01 9.14
C ALA A 86 6.95 -7.82 10.61
N LYS A 87 6.50 -8.70 11.52
CA LYS A 87 6.93 -8.69 12.93
C LYS A 87 8.44 -8.91 13.06
N PHE A 88 9.03 -9.81 12.28
CA PHE A 88 10.47 -10.07 12.29
C PHE A 88 11.28 -8.91 11.70
N HIS A 89 10.87 -8.38 10.54
CA HIS A 89 11.51 -7.19 9.96
C HIS A 89 11.45 -6.00 10.92
N LEU A 90 10.32 -5.77 11.58
CA LEU A 90 10.22 -4.70 12.58
C LEU A 90 11.18 -4.92 13.75
N SER A 91 11.31 -6.15 14.26
CA SER A 91 12.25 -6.44 15.36
C SER A 91 13.72 -6.25 14.97
N ASN A 92 14.03 -6.38 13.67
CA ASN A 92 15.38 -6.16 13.13
C ASN A 92 15.65 -4.68 12.76
N GLY A 93 14.66 -3.79 12.92
CA GLY A 93 14.75 -2.38 12.50
C GLY A 93 14.60 -2.18 10.98
N GLU A 94 14.18 -3.20 10.24
CA GLU A 94 14.03 -3.20 8.78
C GLU A 94 12.66 -2.64 8.39
N PHE A 95 12.40 -1.36 8.70
CA PHE A 95 11.08 -0.75 8.56
C PHE A 95 10.53 -0.79 7.12
N ARG A 96 11.39 -0.65 6.11
CA ARG A 96 10.98 -0.68 4.69
C ARG A 96 10.47 -2.06 4.29
N ASP A 97 11.16 -3.11 4.72
CA ASP A 97 10.80 -4.49 4.41
C ASP A 97 9.55 -4.92 5.21
N ALA A 98 9.43 -4.47 6.47
CA ALA A 98 8.19 -4.65 7.23
C ALA A 98 6.98 -4.02 6.53
N LEU A 99 7.09 -2.76 6.06
CA LEU A 99 6.02 -2.10 5.30
C LEU A 99 5.72 -2.83 3.99
N ARG A 100 6.74 -3.31 3.28
CA ARG A 100 6.55 -4.08 2.05
C ARG A 100 5.73 -5.35 2.31
N SER A 101 6.07 -6.13 3.35
CA SER A 101 5.30 -7.33 3.71
C SER A 101 3.84 -7.00 4.04
N LEU A 102 3.59 -5.94 4.81
CA LEU A 102 2.24 -5.53 5.17
C LEU A 102 1.43 -5.03 3.97
N ASP A 103 2.03 -4.21 3.10
CA ASP A 103 1.41 -3.74 1.87
C ASP A 103 1.08 -4.91 0.92
N MET A 104 1.91 -5.95 0.89
CA MET A 104 1.61 -7.17 0.14
C MET A 104 0.43 -7.95 0.72
N GLY A 105 0.31 -8.04 2.04
CA GLY A 105 -0.89 -8.56 2.69
C GLY A 105 -2.14 -7.74 2.35
N ILE A 106 -2.01 -6.42 2.17
CA ILE A 106 -3.11 -5.53 1.77
C ILE A 106 -3.53 -5.71 0.31
N ILE A 107 -2.56 -5.90 -0.59
CA ILE A 107 -2.79 -5.98 -2.04
C ILE A 107 -3.28 -7.38 -2.44
N MET A 108 -2.67 -8.43 -1.89
CA MET A 108 -2.90 -9.82 -2.30
C MET A 108 -3.71 -10.63 -1.28
N GLY A 109 -3.81 -10.13 -0.05
CA GLY A 109 -4.46 -10.86 1.03
C GLY A 109 -5.98 -10.75 1.06
N GLY A 110 -6.58 -11.54 1.96
CA GLY A 110 -8.01 -11.57 2.19
C GLY A 110 -8.47 -10.52 3.21
N PRO A 111 -9.78 -10.25 3.30
CA PRO A 111 -10.30 -9.17 4.13
C PRO A 111 -10.26 -9.47 5.64
N LEU A 112 -10.09 -10.73 6.05
CA LEU A 112 -10.22 -11.15 7.45
C LEU A 112 -9.29 -10.35 8.38
N LEU A 113 -8.03 -10.19 7.96
CA LEU A 113 -6.97 -9.58 8.77
C LEU A 113 -6.69 -8.12 8.38
N ARG A 114 -7.61 -7.47 7.64
CA ARG A 114 -7.37 -6.13 7.09
C ARG A 114 -7.08 -5.09 8.18
N LYS A 115 -7.85 -5.13 9.27
CA LYS A 115 -7.68 -4.20 10.41
C LYS A 115 -6.33 -4.37 11.09
N ASP A 116 -5.85 -5.61 11.21
CA ASP A 116 -4.56 -5.91 11.82
C ASP A 116 -3.41 -5.44 10.92
N LEU A 117 -3.52 -5.62 9.60
CA LEU A 117 -2.56 -5.09 8.63
C LEU A 117 -2.49 -3.56 8.68
N ASP A 118 -3.63 -2.87 8.64
CA ASP A 118 -3.68 -1.40 8.70
C ASP A 118 -3.08 -0.90 10.03
N SER A 119 -3.42 -1.53 11.16
CA SER A 119 -2.86 -1.19 12.48
C SER A 119 -1.35 -1.46 12.58
N ALA A 120 -0.88 -2.53 11.96
CA ALA A 120 0.54 -2.87 11.90
C ALA A 120 1.33 -1.82 11.13
N ILE A 121 0.80 -1.30 10.02
CA ILE A 121 1.44 -0.25 9.23
C ILE A 121 1.60 1.03 10.06
N GLU A 122 0.55 1.46 10.75
CA GLU A 122 0.64 2.61 11.65
C GLU A 122 1.67 2.38 12.77
N GLY A 123 1.73 1.16 13.32
CA GLY A 123 2.74 0.77 14.29
C GLY A 123 4.17 0.87 13.75
N VAL A 124 4.42 0.38 12.53
CA VAL A 124 5.73 0.43 11.87
C VAL A 124 6.13 1.87 11.53
N LEU A 125 5.21 2.70 11.01
CA LEU A 125 5.46 4.10 10.71
C LEU A 125 5.79 4.91 11.98
N ALA A 126 5.08 4.64 13.07
CA ALA A 126 5.35 5.27 14.36
C ALA A 126 6.71 4.83 14.94
N ALA A 127 7.06 3.54 14.84
CA ALA A 127 8.35 3.02 15.26
C ALA A 127 9.51 3.62 14.45
N LYS A 128 9.35 3.69 13.13
CA LYS A 128 10.29 4.34 12.21
C LYS A 128 10.52 5.79 12.59
N SER A 129 9.46 6.55 12.84
CA SER A 129 9.54 7.97 13.22
C SER A 129 10.32 8.17 14.53
N ARG A 130 10.12 7.29 15.52
CA ARG A 130 10.89 7.31 16.79
C ARG A 130 12.37 7.00 16.57
N HIS A 131 12.70 6.07 15.67
CA HIS A 131 14.09 5.70 15.36
C HIS A 131 14.88 6.88 14.78
N TYR A 132 14.34 7.54 13.74
CA TYR A 132 15.00 8.71 13.14
C TYR A 132 15.12 9.88 14.11
N HIS A 133 14.15 10.09 15.00
CA HIS A 133 14.24 11.17 15.98
C HIS A 133 15.40 10.96 16.97
N ASN A 134 15.69 9.72 17.34
CA ASN A 134 16.80 9.38 18.23
C ASN A 134 18.17 9.46 17.54
N GLU A 135 18.26 9.15 16.24
CA GLU A 135 19.50 9.24 15.46
C GLU A 135 19.90 10.69 15.14
N VAL A 136 18.94 11.58 14.91
CA VAL A 136 19.20 13.01 14.62
C VAL A 136 19.71 13.74 15.87
N ALA A 137 19.30 13.33 17.07
CA ALA A 137 19.82 13.90 18.32
C ALA A 137 21.32 13.66 18.55
N ASP A 138 21.94 12.73 17.81
CA ASP A 138 23.35 12.35 17.94
C ASP A 138 24.25 12.91 16.80
N ASN A 139 23.66 13.54 15.78
CA ASN A 139 24.36 13.89 14.54
C ASN A 139 24.09 15.33 14.06
N ASP A 140 24.12 16.28 15.00
CA ASP A 140 23.95 17.71 14.77
C ASP A 140 25.19 18.37 14.10
N LYS A 141 25.74 17.78 13.02
CA LYS A 141 26.65 18.45 12.08
C LYS A 141 26.59 17.77 10.71
N GLU A 142 25.74 18.26 9.81
CA GLU A 142 26.13 18.72 8.47
C GLU A 142 24.92 18.99 7.56
N GLY A 143 24.84 20.24 7.08
CA GLY A 143 24.39 20.57 5.73
C GLY A 143 22.94 20.28 5.37
N HIS A 144 22.04 21.20 5.72
CA HIS A 144 20.80 21.41 4.97
C HIS A 144 21.15 21.85 3.54
N GLY A 145 21.36 20.88 2.64
CA GLY A 145 21.33 21.11 1.21
C GLY A 145 19.95 21.61 0.84
N GLU A 146 19.89 22.78 0.18
CA GLU A 146 18.66 23.40 -0.30
C GLU A 146 17.82 22.39 -1.09
N ALA A 147 16.72 21.93 -0.48
CA ALA A 147 15.72 21.11 -1.13
C ALA A 147 14.94 22.01 -2.09
N GLY A 148 15.49 22.23 -3.28
CA GLY A 148 14.76 22.83 -4.39
C GLY A 148 13.51 22.00 -4.64
N SER A 149 12.33 22.57 -4.35
CA SER A 149 11.04 21.91 -4.51
C SER A 149 10.91 21.35 -5.93
N ARG A 150 11.01 20.02 -6.05
CA ARG A 150 10.79 19.29 -7.31
C ARG A 150 9.29 19.20 -7.55
N LEU A 151 8.72 20.27 -8.08
CA LEU A 151 7.32 20.25 -8.49
C LEU A 151 7.11 19.20 -9.59
N LEU A 152 6.05 18.39 -9.46
CA LEU A 152 5.67 17.36 -10.43
C LEU A 152 5.30 17.94 -11.79
N VAL A 153 4.58 19.05 -11.76
CA VAL A 153 4.17 19.79 -12.94
C VAL A 153 4.88 21.14 -12.88
N SER A 154 5.83 21.34 -13.80
CA SER A 154 6.41 22.67 -13.98
C SER A 154 5.35 23.59 -14.58
N PRO A 155 5.36 24.90 -14.29
CA PRO A 155 4.45 25.86 -14.91
C PRO A 155 4.67 26.06 -16.42
N GLN A 156 5.61 25.33 -17.06
CA GLN A 156 5.91 25.51 -18.47
C GLN A 156 4.76 25.03 -19.36
N GLU A 157 4.58 25.73 -20.48
CA GLU A 157 3.50 25.46 -21.42
C GLU A 157 3.66 24.05 -22.05
N PHE A 158 2.54 23.34 -22.12
CA PHE A 158 2.44 21.97 -22.64
C PHE A 158 2.68 21.95 -24.15
N ASP A 159 3.79 21.38 -24.66
CA ASP A 159 4.01 21.24 -26.11
C ASP A 159 3.15 20.11 -26.69
N LYS A 160 2.06 20.51 -27.34
CA LYS A 160 1.13 19.60 -28.02
C LYS A 160 1.81 18.77 -29.11
N SER A 161 2.86 19.29 -29.74
CA SER A 161 3.58 18.64 -30.85
C SER A 161 4.42 17.47 -30.34
N GLU A 162 5.04 17.63 -29.18
CA GLU A 162 5.81 16.57 -28.50
C GLU A 162 4.89 15.43 -28.04
N VAL A 163 3.77 15.78 -27.40
CA VAL A 163 2.79 14.80 -26.89
C VAL A 163 2.20 13.94 -28.01
N LEU A 164 1.89 14.54 -29.16
CA LEU A 164 1.36 13.81 -30.33
C LEU A 164 2.35 12.79 -30.92
N ARG A 165 3.66 12.91 -30.65
CA ARG A 165 4.65 11.91 -31.04
C ARG A 165 4.69 10.70 -30.11
N ILE A 166 4.27 10.88 -28.86
CA ILE A 166 4.29 9.84 -27.82
C ILE A 166 2.98 9.05 -27.83
N LEU A 167 1.85 9.73 -28.07
CA LEU A 167 0.55 9.09 -28.00
C LEU A 167 0.28 8.17 -29.21
N PRO A 168 -0.43 7.05 -29.01
CA PRO A 168 -0.92 6.22 -30.10
C PRO A 168 -1.69 7.01 -31.18
N ILE A 169 -1.65 6.50 -32.41
CA ILE A 169 -2.40 7.07 -33.54
C ILE A 169 -3.88 7.17 -33.14
N ARG A 170 -4.47 8.38 -33.30
CA ARG A 170 -5.86 8.74 -32.95
C ARG A 170 -6.16 8.99 -31.46
N SER A 171 -5.19 9.02 -30.55
CA SER A 171 -5.44 9.30 -29.12
C SER A 171 -6.19 10.62 -28.82
N LEU A 172 -6.13 11.60 -29.73
CA LEU A 172 -6.82 12.89 -29.60
C LEU A 172 -7.83 13.16 -30.74
N SER A 173 -8.30 12.12 -31.45
CA SER A 173 -9.26 12.29 -32.56
C SER A 173 -10.74 12.30 -32.14
N SER A 174 -11.03 12.06 -30.86
CA SER A 174 -12.39 12.06 -30.31
C SER A 174 -12.99 13.47 -30.26
N LYS A 175 -14.33 13.54 -30.24
CA LYS A 175 -15.04 14.82 -30.06
C LYS A 175 -14.60 15.50 -28.75
N ILE A 176 -14.38 16.80 -28.82
CA ILE A 176 -14.05 17.61 -27.64
C ILE A 176 -15.21 17.53 -26.64
N VAL A 177 -14.90 17.17 -25.40
CA VAL A 177 -15.88 17.09 -24.30
C VAL A 177 -16.23 18.51 -23.83
N GLY A 178 -17.53 18.78 -23.67
CA GLY A 178 -18.03 20.08 -23.20
C GLY A 178 -17.60 20.38 -21.76
N LYS A 179 -17.40 21.67 -21.45
CA LYS A 179 -17.07 22.16 -20.11
C LYS A 179 -18.25 22.91 -19.48
N ARG A 180 -18.48 22.71 -18.19
CA ARG A 180 -19.47 23.42 -17.38
C ARG A 180 -18.87 23.77 -16.02
N SER A 181 -19.27 24.92 -15.48
CA SER A 181 -19.02 25.35 -14.11
C SER A 181 -20.35 25.51 -13.38
N ALA A 182 -20.35 25.44 -12.06
CA ALA A 182 -21.53 25.62 -11.20
C ALA A 182 -22.71 24.72 -11.60
N LEU A 183 -22.42 23.52 -12.10
CA LEU A 183 -23.42 22.57 -12.55
C LEU A 183 -24.20 22.03 -11.35
N SER A 184 -25.52 22.26 -11.33
CA SER A 184 -26.37 21.69 -10.28
C SER A 184 -26.49 20.17 -10.43
N LEU A 185 -26.78 19.45 -9.33
CA LEU A 185 -26.98 18.00 -9.38
C LEU A 185 -28.10 17.63 -10.35
N GLU A 186 -29.21 18.37 -10.34
CA GLU A 186 -30.35 18.17 -11.25
C GLU A 186 -29.95 18.36 -12.72
N ALA A 187 -29.26 19.45 -13.05
CA ALA A 187 -28.80 19.69 -14.42
C ALA A 187 -27.82 18.60 -14.86
N PHE A 188 -26.90 18.17 -13.99
CA PHE A 188 -26.01 17.03 -14.28
C PHE A 188 -26.80 15.75 -14.57
N LEU A 189 -27.81 15.43 -13.74
CA LEU A 189 -28.61 14.23 -13.89
C LEU A 189 -29.39 14.24 -15.22
N CYS A 190 -30.11 15.32 -15.49
CA CYS A 190 -30.97 15.45 -16.66
C CYS A 190 -30.19 15.58 -17.97
N GLU A 191 -29.14 16.41 -18.00
CA GLU A 191 -28.46 16.76 -19.26
C GLU A 191 -27.35 15.76 -19.64
N TYR A 192 -26.69 15.14 -18.65
CA TYR A 192 -25.47 14.34 -18.89
C TYR A 192 -25.57 12.90 -18.40
N PHE A 193 -26.01 12.66 -17.16
CA PHE A 193 -26.03 11.32 -16.57
C PHE A 193 -27.02 10.39 -17.29
N LEU A 194 -28.28 10.82 -17.45
CA LEU A 194 -29.31 10.01 -18.10
C LEU A 194 -29.03 9.75 -19.58
N SER A 195 -28.38 10.70 -20.25
CA SER A 195 -28.02 10.58 -21.66
C SER A 195 -26.68 9.83 -21.88
N GLY A 196 -25.95 9.51 -20.80
CA GLY A 196 -24.62 8.91 -20.87
C GLY A 196 -23.57 9.80 -21.56
N SER A 197 -23.78 11.12 -21.56
CA SER A 197 -22.93 12.08 -22.27
C SER A 197 -21.81 12.62 -21.36
N PRO A 198 -20.53 12.59 -21.80
CA PRO A 198 -19.44 13.08 -20.98
C PRO A 198 -19.47 14.61 -20.84
N VAL A 199 -19.06 15.10 -19.67
CA VAL A 199 -18.89 16.53 -19.36
C VAL A 199 -17.71 16.75 -18.42
N ILE A 200 -16.99 17.86 -18.60
CA ILE A 200 -15.96 18.32 -17.67
C ILE A 200 -16.58 19.36 -16.75
N ILE A 201 -16.56 19.09 -15.44
CA ILE A 201 -16.98 20.06 -14.42
C ILE A 201 -15.73 20.78 -13.88
N THR A 202 -15.60 22.08 -14.15
CA THR A 202 -14.31 22.78 -14.02
C THR A 202 -13.99 23.29 -12.62
N ASP A 203 -14.98 23.46 -11.76
CA ASP A 203 -14.87 24.16 -10.49
C ASP A 203 -15.09 23.27 -9.24
N CYS A 204 -15.67 22.08 -9.39
CA CYS A 204 -15.97 21.17 -8.27
C CYS A 204 -14.77 20.86 -7.36
N MET A 205 -13.56 20.75 -7.94
CA MET A 205 -12.34 20.36 -7.21
C MET A 205 -11.37 21.52 -7.05
N ALA A 206 -11.77 22.76 -7.35
CA ALA A 206 -10.89 23.92 -7.34
C ALA A 206 -10.28 24.24 -5.97
N HIS A 207 -10.96 23.87 -4.90
CA HIS A 207 -10.55 24.10 -3.51
C HIS A 207 -9.80 22.91 -2.89
N TRP A 208 -9.57 21.82 -3.63
CA TRP A 208 -8.96 20.62 -3.06
C TRP A 208 -7.49 20.86 -2.70
N PRO A 209 -7.04 20.50 -1.48
CA PRO A 209 -5.64 20.62 -1.08
C PRO A 209 -4.66 19.86 -1.99
N ALA A 210 -5.15 18.81 -2.68
CA ALA A 210 -4.37 18.04 -3.65
C ALA A 210 -3.79 18.91 -4.77
N ARG A 211 -4.45 20.02 -5.15
CA ARG A 211 -3.97 20.93 -6.19
C ARG A 211 -2.64 21.60 -5.87
N THR A 212 -2.31 21.75 -4.59
CA THR A 212 -1.03 22.35 -4.14
C THR A 212 -0.12 21.30 -3.53
N ARG A 213 -0.64 20.50 -2.59
CA ARG A 213 0.16 19.53 -1.82
C ARG A 213 0.72 18.40 -2.68
N TRP A 214 -0.05 17.86 -3.61
CA TRP A 214 0.41 16.73 -4.41
C TRP A 214 1.34 17.14 -5.55
N ASN A 215 1.45 18.44 -5.85
CA ASN A 215 2.44 18.91 -6.81
C ASN A 215 3.86 18.88 -6.24
N ASP A 216 4.02 18.75 -4.92
CA ASP A 216 5.32 18.65 -4.26
C ASP A 216 5.76 17.18 -4.16
N MET A 217 6.84 16.82 -4.86
CA MET A 217 7.39 15.47 -4.81
C MET A 217 7.90 15.06 -3.43
N ASP A 218 8.43 16.00 -2.66
CA ASP A 218 8.95 15.69 -1.33
C ASP A 218 7.80 15.48 -0.35
N TYR A 219 6.67 16.17 -0.55
CA TYR A 219 5.41 15.84 0.11
C TYR A 219 5.00 14.39 -0.18
N LEU A 220 4.92 13.98 -1.45
CA LEU A 220 4.50 12.62 -1.82
C LEU A 220 5.45 11.53 -1.30
N ARG A 221 6.77 11.75 -1.43
CA ARG A 221 7.78 10.84 -0.88
C ARG A 221 7.65 10.71 0.63
N ARG A 222 7.41 11.81 1.34
CA ARG A 222 7.26 11.79 2.80
C ARG A 222 6.01 11.04 3.25
N ILE A 223 4.89 11.17 2.55
CA ILE A 223 3.62 10.53 2.97
C ILE A 223 3.47 9.09 2.48
N ALA A 224 4.06 8.73 1.34
CA ALA A 224 3.79 7.46 0.66
C ALA A 224 5.02 6.81 0.03
N GLY A 225 6.21 7.41 0.12
CA GLY A 225 7.42 6.94 -0.60
C GLY A 225 7.95 5.59 -0.18
N ASP A 226 7.58 5.09 1.00
CA ASP A 226 7.95 3.74 1.47
C ASP A 226 6.84 2.72 1.28
N ARG A 227 5.69 3.14 0.73
CA ARG A 227 4.55 2.25 0.50
C ARG A 227 4.73 1.51 -0.82
N THR A 228 4.36 0.24 -0.81
CA THR A 228 4.34 -0.60 -2.01
C THR A 228 3.04 -0.38 -2.76
N VAL A 229 3.14 -0.08 -4.05
CA VAL A 229 1.98 0.16 -4.93
C VAL A 229 2.10 -0.69 -6.19
N PRO A 230 0.99 -1.22 -6.73
CA PRO A 230 1.00 -1.89 -8.02
C PRO A 230 1.30 -0.86 -9.14
N VAL A 231 2.13 -1.26 -10.09
CA VAL A 231 2.47 -0.45 -11.27
C VAL A 231 2.07 -1.21 -12.53
N GLU A 232 1.22 -0.60 -13.34
CA GLU A 232 0.82 -1.17 -14.63
C GLU A 232 1.95 -0.97 -15.65
N HIS A 233 2.40 -2.09 -16.23
CA HIS A 233 3.30 -2.06 -17.38
C HIS A 233 2.50 -2.35 -18.65
N LEU A 234 2.45 -1.38 -19.55
CA LEU A 234 1.93 -1.57 -20.90
C LEU A 234 3.01 -2.29 -21.72
N SER A 235 2.84 -3.58 -21.95
CA SER A 235 3.67 -4.40 -22.87
C SER A 235 3.06 -4.45 -24.26
#